data_AF-A0AAV6YPX5-F1
#
_entry.id   AF-A0AAV6YPX5-F1
#
_cell.length_a   1.000
_cell.length_b   1.000
_cell.length_c   1.000
_cell.angle_alpha   90.00
_cell.angle_beta   90.00
_cell.angle_gamma   90.00
#
_symmetry.space_group_name_H-M   'P 1'
#
loop_
_entity.id
_entity.type
_entity.pdbx_description
1 polymer ?
#
loop_
_entity_poly.entity_id
_entity_poly.type
_entity_poly.pdbx_seq_one_letter_code
_entity_poly.pdbx_strand_id
1 'polypeptide(L)'
;DPRWASINRGVLICDECCSVHRSLGRHISQVRHLKHTPWPPTLLQMVQTLYGNGANSIWEHSLLDPASIMSGKRKANPQDKLHPNKAEFIRAKYQMLAFVHRLPCRDDDSVTAKDLSKQLHSSVRTGNLETCLRLLSLGAQANFFNPEKGSTPLHVAAKAGQILQAELLTIYGADPGTPDSAGKTPIDYARSESHPIKKSAVYFILLLSPDYIFYTWCHFI
;
A
#
# COMPACT_ATOMS: atom_id res chain seq x y z
N ASP A 1 10.48 3.30 20.28
CA ASP A 1 9.70 4.02 19.24
C ASP A 1 10.18 3.71 17.84
N PRO A 2 9.26 3.52 16.88
CA PRO A 2 9.62 3.34 15.49
C PRO A 2 10.16 4.64 14.87
N ARG A 3 11.17 4.53 14.01
CA ARG A 3 11.81 5.66 13.31
C ARG A 3 11.65 5.59 11.79
N TRP A 4 11.16 4.46 11.28
CA TRP A 4 11.01 4.19 9.86
C TRP A 4 9.57 3.74 9.57
N ALA A 5 9.18 3.89 8.32
CA ALA A 5 7.95 3.33 7.79
C ALA A 5 8.28 2.39 6.62
N SER A 6 7.55 1.28 6.52
CA SER A 6 7.42 0.52 5.27
C SER A 6 6.14 0.99 4.58
N ILE A 7 6.27 1.87 3.60
CA ILE A 7 5.17 2.63 2.98
C ILE A 7 4.12 1.70 2.38
N ASN A 8 4.53 0.82 1.47
CA ASN A 8 3.65 -0.14 0.79
C ASN A 8 3.04 -1.20 1.74
N ARG A 9 3.51 -1.30 2.98
CA ARG A 9 2.95 -2.23 3.98
C ARG A 9 2.06 -1.53 5.00
N GLY A 10 2.07 -0.20 5.05
CA GLY A 10 1.30 0.59 6.02
C GLY A 10 1.73 0.37 7.46
N VAL A 11 3.03 0.15 7.72
CA VAL A 11 3.56 -0.17 9.06
C VAL A 11 4.75 0.69 9.45
N LEU A 12 4.89 0.94 10.75
CA LEU A 12 6.05 1.59 11.34
C LEU A 12 7.04 0.55 11.92
N ILE A 13 8.34 0.79 11.75
CA ILE A 13 9.41 -0.13 12.14
C ILE A 13 10.56 0.61 12.85
N CYS A 14 11.27 -0.09 13.74
CA CYS A 14 12.47 0.42 14.39
C CYS A 14 13.71 0.30 13.49
N ASP A 15 14.83 0.90 13.91
CA ASP A 15 16.09 0.88 13.16
C ASP A 15 16.63 -0.53 12.93
N GLU A 16 16.60 -1.37 13.96
CA GLU A 16 17.10 -2.74 13.87
C GLU A 16 16.36 -3.51 12.78
N CYS A 17 15.02 -3.48 12.82
CA CYS A 17 14.18 -4.13 11.82
C CYS A 17 14.33 -3.49 10.42
N CYS A 18 14.58 -2.17 10.35
CA CYS A 18 14.75 -1.47 9.08
C CYS A 18 15.91 -2.04 8.24
N SER A 19 17.02 -2.45 8.88
CA SER A 19 18.15 -3.06 8.17
C SER A 19 17.74 -4.32 7.40
N VAL A 20 16.90 -5.17 8.01
CA VAL A 20 16.36 -6.36 7.36
C VAL A 20 15.39 -5.98 6.24
N HIS A 21 14.49 -5.02 6.48
CA HIS A 21 13.57 -4.53 5.46
C HIS A 21 14.31 -3.99 4.22
N ARG A 22 15.45 -3.31 4.40
CA ARG A 22 16.31 -2.87 3.29
C ARG A 22 16.86 -4.05 2.49
N SER A 23 17.32 -5.11 3.18
CA SER A 23 17.86 -6.32 2.55
C SER A 23 16.83 -7.10 1.72
N LEU A 24 15.54 -6.92 1.98
CA LEU A 24 14.46 -7.55 1.21
C LEU A 24 14.22 -6.91 -0.16
N GLY A 25 14.69 -5.68 -0.37
CA GLY A 25 14.42 -4.92 -1.58
C GLY A 25 13.03 -4.29 -1.64
N ARG A 26 12.91 -3.31 -2.55
CA ARG A 26 11.75 -2.39 -2.62
C ARG A 26 10.47 -3.04 -3.10
N HIS A 27 10.58 -4.13 -3.87
CA HIS A 27 9.44 -4.94 -4.31
C HIS A 27 8.73 -5.61 -3.11
N ILE A 28 9.43 -5.79 -1.98
CA ILE A 28 8.86 -6.30 -0.74
C ILE A 28 8.53 -5.17 0.23
N SER A 29 9.48 -4.26 0.49
CA SER A 29 9.33 -3.18 1.47
C SER A 29 9.97 -1.87 0.98
N GLN A 30 9.14 -0.85 0.84
CA GLN A 30 9.55 0.50 0.51
C GLN A 30 9.79 1.30 1.80
N VAL A 31 11.05 1.36 2.25
CA VAL A 31 11.40 1.99 3.53
C VAL A 31 11.67 3.49 3.42
N ARG A 32 11.22 4.27 4.41
CA ARG A 32 11.52 5.70 4.52
C ARG A 32 11.63 6.14 5.99
N HIS A 33 12.58 7.01 6.31
CA HIS A 33 12.75 7.53 7.67
C HIS A 33 11.67 8.56 8.01
N LEU A 34 11.15 8.56 9.23
CA LEU A 34 10.02 9.40 9.63
C LEU A 34 10.39 10.88 9.83
N LYS A 35 11.65 11.19 10.15
CA LYS A 35 12.08 12.55 10.56
C LYS A 35 13.26 13.13 9.77
N HIS A 36 13.88 12.37 8.87
CA HIS A 36 15.16 12.79 8.27
C HIS A 36 14.93 13.71 7.07
N THR A 37 13.90 13.43 6.28
CA THR A 37 13.47 14.26 5.17
C THR A 37 11.99 14.61 5.31
N PRO A 38 11.56 15.82 4.89
CA PRO A 38 10.16 16.19 4.89
C PRO A 38 9.33 15.18 4.12
N TRP A 39 8.18 14.81 4.67
CA TRP A 39 7.22 13.95 3.99
C TRP A 39 6.21 14.82 3.26
N PRO A 40 5.73 14.37 2.09
CA PRO A 40 4.45 14.84 1.64
C PRO A 40 3.38 14.55 2.70
N PRO A 41 2.57 15.55 3.10
CA PRO A 41 1.64 15.39 4.22
C PRO A 41 0.65 14.23 4.01
N THR A 42 0.13 14.07 2.80
CA THR A 42 -0.84 13.03 2.43
C THR A 42 -0.23 11.63 2.49
N LEU A 43 1.02 11.48 2.06
CA LEU A 43 1.74 10.21 2.11
C LEU A 43 1.98 9.74 3.56
N LEU A 44 2.44 10.63 4.43
CA LEU A 44 2.62 10.30 5.84
C LEU A 44 1.28 9.99 6.52
N GLN A 45 0.25 10.79 6.23
CA GLN A 45 -1.10 10.57 6.74
C GLN A 45 -1.65 9.22 6.30
N MET A 46 -1.43 8.81 5.05
CA MET A 46 -1.84 7.50 4.52
C MET A 46 -1.20 6.36 5.31
N VAL A 47 0.12 6.40 5.52
CA VAL A 47 0.85 5.39 6.29
C VAL A 47 0.40 5.35 7.75
N GLN A 48 0.26 6.50 8.39
CA GLN A 48 -0.21 6.59 9.79
C GLN A 48 -1.64 6.07 9.96
N THR A 49 -2.51 6.36 8.98
CA THR A 49 -3.91 5.89 8.99
C THR A 49 -3.97 4.37 8.83
N LEU A 50 -3.19 3.79 7.90
CA LEU A 50 -3.08 2.33 7.77
C LEU A 50 -2.55 1.68 9.05
N TYR A 51 -1.49 2.24 9.62
CA TYR A 51 -0.90 1.71 10.85
C TYR A 51 -1.87 1.78 12.03
N GLY A 52 -2.53 2.93 12.22
CA GLY A 52 -3.50 3.16 13.29
C GLY A 52 -4.77 2.33 13.17
N ASN A 53 -5.18 2.01 11.94
CA ASN A 53 -6.35 1.17 11.66
C ASN A 53 -6.00 -0.33 11.55
N GLY A 54 -4.84 -0.76 12.03
CA GLY A 54 -4.54 -2.18 12.16
C GLY A 54 -4.08 -2.87 10.87
N ALA A 55 -3.38 -2.18 9.96
CA ALA A 55 -2.75 -2.82 8.79
C ALA A 55 -1.87 -4.03 9.15
N ASN A 56 -1.30 -4.04 10.36
CA ASN A 56 -0.57 -5.21 10.88
C ASN A 56 -1.41 -6.49 10.95
N SER A 57 -2.74 -6.39 11.11
CA SER A 57 -3.64 -7.54 11.14
C SER A 57 -3.69 -8.29 9.80
N ILE A 58 -3.36 -7.63 8.68
CA ILE A 58 -3.24 -8.28 7.37
C ILE A 58 -2.01 -9.20 7.37
N TRP A 59 -0.88 -8.69 7.87
CA TRP A 59 0.42 -9.33 7.82
C TRP A 59 0.69 -10.29 8.98
N GLU A 60 -0.10 -10.23 10.05
CA GLU A 60 0.02 -11.05 11.26
C GLU A 60 -1.29 -11.81 11.56
N HIS A 61 -2.20 -11.94 10.58
CA HIS A 61 -3.53 -12.51 10.77
C HIS A 61 -3.52 -13.84 11.53
N SER A 62 -2.68 -14.79 11.08
CA SER A 62 -2.63 -16.12 11.71
C SER A 62 -2.09 -16.06 13.14
N LEU A 63 -1.30 -15.04 13.51
CA LEU A 63 -0.76 -14.87 14.87
C LEU A 63 -1.80 -14.29 15.84
N LEU A 64 -2.90 -13.73 15.31
CA LEU A 64 -4.02 -13.23 16.11
C LEU A 64 -4.99 -14.36 16.49
N ASP A 65 -4.92 -15.51 15.82
CA ASP A 65 -5.72 -16.68 16.14
C ASP A 65 -5.19 -17.36 17.41
N PRO A 66 -6.00 -17.53 18.47
CA PRO A 66 -5.61 -18.24 19.68
C PRO A 66 -5.06 -19.64 19.44
N ALA A 67 -5.49 -20.33 18.38
CA ALA A 67 -5.00 -21.66 18.02
C ALA A 67 -3.54 -21.66 17.51
N SER A 68 -3.06 -20.53 16.99
CA SER A 68 -1.70 -20.40 16.45
C SER A 68 -0.61 -20.41 17.52
N ILE A 69 -0.96 -20.06 18.76
CA ILE A 69 -0.06 -20.04 19.93
C ILE A 69 0.49 -21.45 20.21
N MET A 70 -0.28 -22.49 19.89
CA MET A 70 0.12 -23.90 20.08
C MET A 70 1.18 -24.37 19.07
N SER A 71 1.36 -23.65 17.95
CA SER A 71 2.29 -24.03 16.87
C SER A 71 3.74 -23.55 17.08
N GLY A 72 4.03 -22.84 18.17
CA GLY A 72 5.35 -22.26 18.44
C GLY A 72 5.72 -21.05 17.56
N LYS A 73 4.84 -20.63 16.64
CA LYS A 73 4.99 -19.42 15.84
C LYS A 73 4.78 -18.19 16.73
N ARG A 74 5.87 -17.65 17.28
CA ARG A 74 5.83 -16.44 18.11
C ARG A 74 6.29 -15.21 17.33
N LYS A 75 5.67 -14.06 17.62
CA LYS A 75 6.15 -12.75 17.19
C LYS A 75 7.52 -12.48 17.82
N ALA A 76 8.42 -11.85 17.07
CA ALA A 76 9.72 -11.44 17.62
C ALA A 76 9.52 -10.40 18.73
N ASN A 77 10.20 -10.59 19.86
CA ASN A 77 10.20 -9.66 20.98
C ASN A 77 11.17 -8.50 20.74
N PRO A 78 10.93 -7.32 21.34
CA PRO A 78 11.88 -6.20 21.26
C PRO A 78 13.29 -6.54 21.73
N GLN A 79 13.45 -7.48 22.66
CA GLN A 79 14.74 -7.91 23.21
C GLN A 79 15.42 -9.02 22.39
N ASP A 80 14.72 -9.63 21.42
CA ASP A 80 15.31 -10.68 20.59
C ASP A 80 16.48 -10.12 19.77
N LYS A 81 17.51 -10.95 19.57
CA LYS A 81 18.65 -10.61 18.71
C LYS A 81 18.16 -10.32 17.28
N LEU A 82 18.80 -9.36 16.62
CA LEU A 82 18.49 -9.03 15.23
C LEU A 82 18.64 -10.27 14.33
N HIS A 83 19.76 -10.97 14.49
CA HIS A 83 20.04 -12.23 13.81
C HIS A 83 20.18 -13.38 14.82
N PRO A 84 19.56 -14.55 14.54
CA PRO A 84 18.65 -14.81 13.41
C PRO A 84 17.21 -14.34 13.67
N ASN A 85 16.81 -14.09 14.92
CA ASN A 85 15.41 -14.08 15.34
C ASN A 85 14.52 -13.03 14.65
N LYS A 86 14.84 -11.74 14.78
CA LYS A 86 14.03 -10.67 14.14
C LYS A 86 14.09 -10.79 12.61
N ALA A 87 15.25 -11.12 12.07
CA ALA A 87 15.44 -11.25 10.62
C ALA A 87 14.58 -12.37 10.01
N GLU A 88 14.57 -13.55 10.61
CA GLU A 88 13.73 -14.68 10.17
C GLU A 88 12.24 -14.34 10.29
N PHE A 89 11.82 -13.71 11.40
CA PHE A 89 10.44 -13.28 11.56
C PHE A 89 10.01 -12.28 10.48
N ILE A 90 10.84 -11.28 10.17
CA ILE A 90 10.55 -10.27 9.14
C ILE A 90 10.48 -10.91 7.75
N ARG A 91 11.38 -11.84 7.41
CA ARG A 91 11.33 -12.60 6.15
C ARG A 91 10.06 -13.45 6.06
N ALA A 92 9.75 -14.21 7.11
CA ALA A 92 8.53 -14.99 7.18
C ALA A 92 7.29 -14.11 6.98
N LYS A 93 7.25 -12.95 7.63
CA LYS A 93 6.11 -12.02 7.59
C LYS A 93 5.89 -11.39 6.21
N TYR A 94 6.91 -10.79 5.59
CA TYR A 94 6.71 -9.96 4.38
C TYR A 94 7.20 -10.59 3.08
N GLN A 95 8.19 -11.48 3.14
CA GLN A 95 8.72 -12.16 1.95
C GLN A 95 7.96 -13.48 1.71
N MET A 96 7.77 -14.28 2.75
CA MET A 96 7.07 -15.57 2.64
C MET A 96 5.56 -15.47 2.87
N LEU A 97 5.09 -14.32 3.37
CA LEU A 97 3.68 -14.09 3.74
C LEU A 97 3.13 -15.19 4.65
N ALA A 98 3.95 -15.70 5.58
CA ALA A 98 3.67 -16.90 6.36
C ALA A 98 2.49 -16.76 7.35
N PHE A 99 2.03 -15.53 7.59
CA PHE A 99 1.01 -15.21 8.60
C PHE A 99 -0.22 -14.50 8.04
N VAL A 100 -0.34 -14.35 6.72
CA VAL A 100 -1.54 -13.76 6.11
C VAL A 100 -2.69 -14.76 6.13
N HIS A 101 -3.94 -14.28 6.08
CA HIS A 101 -5.11 -15.16 6.02
C HIS A 101 -5.14 -16.00 4.73
N ARG A 102 -4.76 -15.39 3.61
CA ARG A 102 -4.74 -16.01 2.28
C ARG A 102 -3.57 -15.46 1.48
N LEU A 103 -2.83 -16.33 0.81
CA LEU A 103 -1.78 -15.93 -0.11
C LEU A 103 -2.37 -15.18 -1.32
N PRO A 104 -1.60 -14.26 -1.94
CA PRO A 104 -2.03 -13.62 -3.18
C PRO A 104 -2.33 -14.67 -4.26
N CYS A 105 -3.26 -14.35 -5.15
CA CYS A 105 -3.50 -15.17 -6.33
C CYS A 105 -2.21 -15.32 -7.15
N ARG A 106 -2.06 -16.48 -7.80
CA ARG A 106 -0.96 -16.70 -8.73
C ARG A 106 -1.16 -15.86 -9.98
N ASP A 107 -0.06 -15.55 -10.68
CA ASP A 107 -0.11 -14.71 -11.88
C ASP A 107 -0.97 -15.32 -13.02
N ASP A 108 -1.15 -16.65 -13.03
CA ASP A 108 -1.98 -17.39 -13.98
C ASP A 108 -3.48 -17.46 -13.58
N ASP A 109 -3.84 -17.15 -12.33
CA ASP A 109 -5.22 -17.11 -11.85
C ASP A 109 -5.91 -15.78 -12.21
N SER A 110 -6.11 -15.61 -13.52
CA SER A 110 -6.72 -14.40 -14.09
C SER A 110 -8.15 -14.14 -13.59
N VAL A 111 -8.89 -15.18 -13.20
CA VAL A 111 -10.28 -15.06 -12.72
C VAL A 111 -10.28 -14.41 -11.34
N THR A 112 -9.54 -14.97 -10.38
CA THR A 112 -9.46 -14.42 -9.02
C THR A 112 -8.86 -13.01 -9.04
N ALA A 113 -7.80 -12.79 -9.82
CA ALA A 113 -7.18 -11.48 -9.96
C ALA A 113 -8.16 -10.43 -10.49
N LYS A 114 -8.98 -10.79 -11.49
CA LYS A 114 -10.01 -9.91 -12.06
C LYS A 114 -11.10 -9.58 -11.04
N ASP A 115 -11.58 -10.56 -10.27
CA ASP A 115 -12.62 -10.35 -9.26
C ASP A 115 -12.13 -9.46 -8.11
N LEU A 116 -10.92 -9.71 -7.60
CA LEU A 116 -10.28 -8.84 -6.60
C LEU A 116 -10.09 -7.41 -7.12
N SER A 117 -9.72 -7.27 -8.40
CA SER A 117 -9.53 -5.96 -9.02
C SER A 117 -10.84 -5.20 -9.25
N LYS A 118 -11.94 -5.90 -9.57
CA LYS A 118 -13.29 -5.32 -9.59
C LYS A 118 -13.73 -4.85 -8.20
N GLN A 119 -13.41 -5.62 -7.16
CA GLN A 119 -13.66 -5.22 -5.77
C GLN A 119 -12.86 -3.97 -5.40
N LEU A 120 -11.57 -3.93 -5.75
CA LEU A 120 -10.70 -2.76 -5.52
C LEU A 120 -11.24 -1.51 -6.22
N HIS A 121 -11.66 -1.64 -7.49
CA HIS A 121 -12.27 -0.55 -8.26
C HIS A 121 -13.49 0.07 -7.55
N SER A 122 -14.27 -0.75 -6.85
CA SER A 122 -15.44 -0.29 -6.11
C SER A 122 -15.10 0.27 -4.72
N SER A 123 -14.16 -0.35 -3.99
CA SER A 123 -13.84 -0.01 -2.60
C SER A 123 -13.20 1.37 -2.44
N VAL A 124 -12.40 1.79 -3.44
CA VAL A 124 -11.66 3.07 -3.44
C VAL A 124 -12.55 4.31 -3.46
N ARG A 125 -13.86 4.15 -3.67
CA ARG A 125 -14.84 5.25 -3.51
C ARG A 125 -15.03 5.65 -2.04
N THR A 126 -14.73 4.74 -1.11
CA THR A 126 -14.87 4.94 0.33
C THR A 126 -13.51 5.22 0.99
N GLY A 127 -13.53 5.74 2.22
CA GLY A 127 -12.31 6.03 2.99
C GLY A 127 -11.63 4.81 3.62
N ASN A 128 -12.11 3.58 3.39
CA ASN A 128 -11.53 2.39 4.02
C ASN A 128 -10.23 1.95 3.30
N LEU A 129 -9.11 2.47 3.79
CA LEU A 129 -7.77 2.14 3.29
C LEU A 129 -7.38 0.68 3.57
N GLU A 130 -7.81 0.11 4.70
CA GLU A 130 -7.45 -1.25 5.09
C GLU A 130 -8.02 -2.26 4.09
N THR A 131 -9.29 -2.09 3.68
CA THR A 131 -9.91 -2.91 2.63
C THR A 131 -9.12 -2.85 1.33
N CYS A 132 -8.68 -1.66 0.92
CA CYS A 132 -7.92 -1.50 -0.31
C CYS A 132 -6.53 -2.15 -0.21
N LEU A 133 -5.82 -1.96 0.91
CA LEU A 133 -4.55 -2.63 1.18
C LEU A 133 -4.68 -4.15 1.18
N ARG A 134 -5.76 -4.68 1.78
CA ARG A 134 -6.05 -6.11 1.80
C ARG A 134 -6.26 -6.67 0.40
N LEU A 135 -7.07 -6.02 -0.42
CA LEU A 135 -7.30 -6.43 -1.81
C LEU A 135 -6.00 -6.42 -2.63
N LEU A 136 -5.20 -5.36 -2.49
CA LEU A 136 -3.88 -5.27 -3.11
C LEU A 136 -2.94 -6.39 -2.63
N SER A 137 -2.97 -6.73 -1.33
CA SER A 137 -2.18 -7.83 -0.78
C SER A 137 -2.59 -9.22 -1.28
N LEU A 138 -3.83 -9.36 -1.75
CA LEU A 138 -4.37 -10.60 -2.32
C LEU A 138 -4.14 -10.71 -3.84
N GLY A 139 -3.57 -9.67 -4.48
CA GLY A 139 -3.28 -9.66 -5.91
C GLY A 139 -4.24 -8.81 -6.77
N ALA A 140 -5.06 -7.95 -6.17
CA ALA A 140 -5.79 -6.93 -6.93
C ALA A 140 -4.81 -5.99 -7.67
N GLN A 141 -5.11 -5.66 -8.92
CA GLN A 141 -4.26 -4.82 -9.74
C GLN A 141 -4.68 -3.35 -9.62
N ALA A 142 -3.75 -2.49 -9.20
CA ALA A 142 -4.01 -1.05 -9.04
C ALA A 142 -4.31 -0.35 -10.38
N ASN A 143 -3.76 -0.87 -11.49
CA ASN A 143 -4.01 -0.42 -12.87
C ASN A 143 -5.15 -1.16 -13.58
N PHE A 144 -5.94 -1.95 -12.87
CA PHE A 144 -7.04 -2.69 -13.49
C PHE A 144 -7.98 -1.77 -14.25
N PHE A 145 -8.18 -2.02 -15.53
CA PHE A 145 -9.19 -1.33 -16.32
C PHE A 145 -10.52 -2.10 -16.24
N ASN A 146 -11.55 -1.48 -15.65
CA ASN A 146 -12.86 -2.11 -15.56
C ASN A 146 -13.62 -1.94 -16.89
N PRO A 147 -13.88 -3.00 -17.67
CA PRO A 147 -14.53 -2.87 -18.98
C PRO A 147 -16.00 -2.42 -18.89
N GLU A 148 -16.69 -2.74 -17.79
CA GLU A 148 -18.11 -2.40 -17.61
C GLU A 148 -18.29 -0.94 -17.16
N LYS A 149 -17.30 -0.38 -16.46
CA LYS A 149 -17.30 1.01 -15.98
C LYS A 149 -16.44 1.95 -16.82
N GLY A 150 -15.58 1.39 -17.67
CA GLY A 150 -14.69 2.12 -18.57
C GLY A 150 -13.59 2.90 -17.86
N SER A 151 -13.13 2.51 -16.66
CA SER A 151 -12.16 3.30 -15.89
C SER A 151 -11.29 2.44 -14.96
N THR A 152 -10.18 3.01 -14.47
CA THR A 152 -9.31 2.38 -13.44
C THR A 152 -9.73 2.76 -12.02
N PRO A 153 -9.24 2.06 -10.97
CA PRO A 153 -9.43 2.47 -9.57
C PRO A 153 -8.98 3.92 -9.31
N LEU A 154 -7.91 4.37 -9.94
CA LEU A 154 -7.38 5.73 -9.75
C LEU A 154 -8.34 6.80 -10.25
N HIS A 155 -9.06 6.54 -11.36
CA HIS A 155 -10.15 7.42 -11.82
C HIS A 155 -11.25 7.56 -10.77
N VAL A 156 -11.65 6.44 -10.14
CA VAL A 156 -12.71 6.43 -9.13
C VAL A 156 -12.27 7.23 -7.89
N ALA A 157 -11.03 7.01 -7.42
CA ALA A 157 -10.47 7.76 -6.30
C ALA A 157 -10.38 9.26 -6.59
N ALA A 158 -9.92 9.64 -7.79
CA ALA A 158 -9.82 11.04 -8.21
C ALA A 158 -11.18 11.72 -8.32
N LYS A 159 -12.16 11.07 -8.96
CA LYS A 159 -13.53 11.57 -9.10
C LYS A 159 -14.21 11.77 -7.73
N ALA A 160 -13.94 10.87 -6.78
CA ALA A 160 -14.48 10.92 -5.41
C ALA A 160 -13.69 11.82 -4.45
N GLY A 161 -12.53 12.35 -4.86
CA GLY A 161 -11.65 13.14 -3.97
C GLY A 161 -11.06 12.32 -2.82
N GLN A 162 -10.82 11.02 -3.04
CA GLN A 162 -10.26 10.10 -2.03
C GLN A 162 -8.73 10.19 -2.03
N ILE A 163 -8.21 11.21 -1.36
CA ILE A 163 -6.78 11.56 -1.29
C ILE A 163 -5.90 10.36 -0.93
N LEU A 164 -6.18 9.72 0.21
CA LEU A 164 -5.33 8.65 0.71
C LEU A 164 -5.45 7.37 -0.13
N GLN A 165 -6.60 7.15 -0.78
CA GLN A 165 -6.77 6.02 -1.70
C GLN A 165 -5.94 6.22 -2.97
N ALA A 166 -5.94 7.45 -3.52
CA ALA A 166 -5.08 7.79 -4.66
C ALA A 166 -3.60 7.58 -4.32
N GLU A 167 -3.17 8.03 -3.14
CA GLU A 167 -1.81 7.82 -2.64
C GLU A 167 -1.43 6.33 -2.56
N LEU A 168 -2.29 5.50 -1.95
CA LEU A 168 -2.04 4.07 -1.83
C LEU A 168 -1.98 3.38 -3.20
N LEU A 169 -2.90 3.72 -4.11
CA LEU A 169 -2.92 3.17 -5.47
C LEU A 169 -1.63 3.54 -6.23
N THR A 170 -1.16 4.78 -6.12
CA THR A 170 0.11 5.23 -6.74
C THR A 170 1.31 4.49 -6.16
N ILE A 171 1.36 4.22 -4.86
CA ILE A 171 2.41 3.39 -4.24
C ILE A 171 2.45 1.96 -4.80
N TYR A 172 1.27 1.46 -5.21
CA TYR A 172 1.10 0.16 -5.87
C TYR A 172 1.18 0.24 -7.40
N GLY A 173 1.67 1.37 -7.95
CA GLY A 173 1.98 1.52 -9.37
C GLY A 173 0.81 1.97 -10.25
N ALA A 174 -0.27 2.50 -9.67
CA ALA A 174 -1.36 3.05 -10.48
C ALA A 174 -0.89 4.25 -11.32
N ASP A 175 -1.17 4.21 -12.62
CA ASP A 175 -0.75 5.20 -13.59
C ASP A 175 -1.75 6.37 -13.66
N PRO A 176 -1.32 7.61 -13.34
CA PRO A 176 -2.14 8.82 -13.45
C PRO A 176 -2.41 9.26 -14.90
N GLY A 177 -1.70 8.71 -15.89
CA GLY A 177 -1.77 9.10 -17.30
C GLY A 177 -2.70 8.21 -18.14
N THR A 178 -3.14 7.07 -17.60
CA THR A 178 -4.03 6.15 -18.33
C THR A 178 -5.40 6.81 -18.59
N PRO A 179 -5.87 6.90 -19.85
CA PRO A 179 -7.19 7.43 -20.15
C PRO A 179 -8.32 6.41 -19.87
N ASP A 180 -9.48 6.91 -19.47
CA ASP A 180 -10.73 6.16 -19.39
C ASP A 180 -11.43 6.01 -20.76
N SER A 181 -12.58 5.34 -20.81
CA SER A 181 -13.38 5.18 -22.03
C SER A 181 -13.92 6.49 -22.62
N ALA A 182 -13.91 7.59 -21.86
CA ALA A 182 -14.26 8.93 -22.33
C ALA A 182 -13.02 9.76 -22.73
N GLY A 183 -11.83 9.15 -22.72
CA GLY A 183 -10.56 9.80 -23.03
C GLY A 183 -10.04 10.72 -21.92
N LYS A 184 -10.58 10.64 -20.70
CA LYS A 184 -10.17 11.46 -19.56
C LYS A 184 -9.23 10.68 -18.66
N THR A 185 -8.22 11.34 -18.12
CA THR A 185 -7.28 10.78 -17.14
C THR A 185 -7.77 10.98 -15.70
N PRO A 186 -7.22 10.26 -14.70
CA PRO A 186 -7.47 10.56 -13.30
C PRO A 186 -7.15 12.02 -12.92
N ILE A 187 -6.13 12.62 -13.55
CA ILE A 187 -5.74 14.02 -13.37
C ILE A 187 -6.88 14.95 -13.81
N ASP A 188 -7.53 14.67 -14.94
CA ASP A 188 -8.66 15.47 -15.43
C ASP A 188 -9.84 15.47 -14.46
N TYR A 189 -10.12 14.32 -13.83
CA TYR A 189 -11.16 14.22 -12.81
C TYR A 189 -10.78 14.97 -11.52
N ALA A 190 -9.52 14.97 -11.14
CA ALA A 190 -9.00 15.73 -10.00
C ALA A 190 -8.97 17.25 -10.24
N ARG A 191 -9.01 17.71 -11.49
CA ARG A 191 -9.08 19.14 -11.83
C ARG A 191 -10.51 19.72 -11.79
N SER A 192 -11.53 18.86 -11.84
CA SER A 192 -12.95 19.30 -11.89
C SER A 192 -13.43 20.02 -10.62
N GLU A 193 -14.29 21.04 -10.76
CA GLU A 193 -14.66 21.99 -9.68
C GLU A 193 -15.48 21.43 -8.51
N SER A 194 -15.98 20.19 -8.58
CA SER A 194 -16.72 19.60 -7.46
C SER A 194 -15.77 19.07 -6.38
N HIS A 195 -15.72 19.72 -5.22
CA HIS A 195 -14.84 19.42 -4.05
C HIS A 195 -13.39 19.92 -4.20
N PRO A 196 -13.20 21.25 -4.29
CA PRO A 196 -11.94 21.86 -4.73
C PRO A 196 -10.74 21.48 -3.87
N ILE A 197 -10.87 21.45 -2.54
CA ILE A 197 -9.72 21.15 -1.65
C ILE A 197 -9.24 19.71 -1.79
N LYS A 198 -10.17 18.74 -1.72
CA LYS A 198 -9.82 17.31 -1.78
C LYS A 198 -9.29 16.91 -3.15
N LYS A 199 -9.93 17.41 -4.20
CA LYS A 199 -9.50 17.12 -5.57
C LYS A 199 -8.20 17.82 -5.95
N SER A 200 -7.96 19.03 -5.43
CA SER A 200 -6.65 19.69 -5.55
C SER A 200 -5.53 18.87 -4.90
N ALA A 201 -5.74 18.33 -3.71
CA ALA A 201 -4.77 17.43 -3.09
C ALA A 201 -4.50 16.16 -3.92
N VAL A 202 -5.55 15.53 -4.46
CA VAL A 202 -5.38 14.40 -5.40
C VAL A 202 -4.62 14.83 -6.65
N TYR A 203 -4.94 16.00 -7.21
CA TYR A 203 -4.26 16.53 -8.40
C TYR A 203 -2.76 16.69 -8.18
N PHE A 204 -2.34 17.22 -7.02
CA PHE A 204 -0.90 17.29 -6.69
C PHE A 204 -0.25 15.92 -6.55
N ILE A 205 -0.93 14.93 -5.96
CA ILE A 205 -0.41 13.55 -5.89
C ILE A 205 -0.18 12.99 -7.29
N LEU A 206 -1.14 13.18 -8.20
CA LEU A 206 -1.12 12.63 -9.56
C LEU A 206 -0.20 13.40 -10.53
N LEU A 207 0.03 14.69 -10.31
CA LEU A 207 1.03 15.44 -11.08
C LEU A 207 2.43 15.05 -10.67
N LEU A 208 2.63 14.87 -9.37
CA LEU A 208 3.93 14.55 -8.87
C LEU A 208 4.27 13.10 -9.19
N SER A 209 3.35 12.15 -9.29
CA SER A 209 3.65 10.71 -9.43
C SER A 209 4.74 10.27 -10.43
N PRO A 210 4.89 10.81 -11.67
CA PRO A 210 6.06 10.49 -12.51
C PRO A 210 7.38 10.95 -11.90
N ASP A 211 7.40 12.12 -11.25
CA ASP A 211 8.54 12.68 -10.51
C ASP A 211 8.59 12.23 -9.04
N TYR A 212 7.52 11.72 -8.45
CA TYR A 212 7.44 11.28 -7.06
C TYR A 212 8.06 9.91 -6.95
N ILE A 213 7.84 9.08 -7.99
CA ILE A 213 8.54 7.83 -8.23
C ILE A 213 9.99 8.06 -8.69
N PHE A 214 10.44 9.28 -8.94
CA PHE A 214 11.85 9.58 -9.22
C PHE A 214 12.55 10.32 -8.06
N TYR A 215 11.96 11.36 -7.49
CA TYR A 215 12.51 12.15 -6.38
C TYR A 215 12.49 11.43 -5.03
N THR A 216 11.52 10.53 -4.76
CA THR A 216 11.66 9.61 -3.61
C THR A 216 12.59 8.42 -3.92
N TRP A 217 13.14 8.33 -5.14
CA TRP A 217 13.84 7.15 -5.67
C TRP A 217 15.31 7.43 -6.08
N CYS A 218 15.69 8.69 -6.34
CA CYS A 218 17.06 9.08 -6.73
C CYS A 218 17.96 9.54 -5.57
N HIS A 219 17.44 9.79 -4.37
CA HIS A 219 18.29 10.24 -3.24
C HIS A 219 18.93 9.12 -2.41
N PHE A 220 18.81 7.86 -2.83
CA PHE A 220 19.36 6.71 -2.08
C PHE A 220 19.85 5.58 -3.01
N ILE A 221 20.80 5.93 -3.87
CA ILE A 221 21.87 4.99 -4.28
C ILE A 221 23.04 5.24 -3.32
#